data_AF-A0A1F2X7I1-F1
#
_entry.id   AF-A0A1F2X7I1-F1
#
_cell.length_a   1.000
_cell.length_b   1.000
_cell.length_c   1.000
_cell.angle_alpha   90.00
_cell.angle_beta   90.00
_cell.angle_gamma   90.00
#
_symmetry.space_group_name_H-M   'P 1'
#
loop_
_entity.id
_entity.type
_entity.pdbx_description
1 polymer ?
#
loop_
_entity_poly.entity_id
_entity_poly.type
_entity_poly.pdbx_seq_one_letter_code
_entity_poly.pdbx_strand_id
1 'polypeptide(L)'
;MTEEINGVSIVKCASYDKKNLAEAIKKCVGLLGGFQEFLNPHSKILIKPNLLLPVEPARAITTHPLFVEAVIENIIDITGSSKNIMIADSFGPAINYDKNGMKKVYKATGIMDVAEKTGCRLNYSPEYEYLSNEKGRVLKRLEVIKPVIEADVIINLPKFKTHDLVVFSGAVKNMFGIIPGFTKTGYHLRFDDFEKFMGMLLDIVFFIKPALSIMDGITGIEEEGPGRSGTVREIGLVLASRDPVSLDIIMSKIMNINGDLNPMLKVLENWGVKSYSDDNIEILGEKLSGVIIHDFKLPKNIDRKKLTTNKFINTHIIPLIRNLLNPYMYVDYDKCNLCMTCCKICPQDSVSLSNNKIKFDHKSCIRCFCCSEMCPQGAISIRYTFLGNLVLNRIKKSGKLDGEKP
;
A
#
# COMPACT_ATOMS: atom_id res chain seq x y z
N MET A 1 27.07 10.06 -4.79
CA MET A 1 25.82 10.42 -4.10
C MET A 1 26.20 10.52 -2.65
N THR A 2 26.23 11.73 -2.09
CA THR A 2 26.35 11.92 -0.65
C THR A 2 25.18 11.19 0.01
N GLU A 3 25.49 10.25 0.90
CA GLU A 3 24.51 9.47 1.66
C GLU A 3 23.78 10.42 2.61
N GLU A 4 22.72 11.06 2.14
CA GLU A 4 21.76 11.73 3.02
C GLU A 4 21.16 10.66 3.94
N ILE A 5 21.29 10.87 5.24
CA ILE A 5 20.72 10.02 6.28
C ILE A 5 19.20 9.99 6.08
N ASN A 6 18.63 8.80 5.90
CA ASN A 6 17.19 8.63 5.69
C ASN A 6 16.46 8.67 7.05
N GLY A 7 16.12 9.86 7.52
CA GLY A 7 15.39 10.05 8.77
C GLY A 7 13.91 9.64 8.67
N VAL A 8 13.42 8.91 9.67
CA VAL A 8 12.00 8.60 9.88
C VAL A 8 11.56 9.19 11.21
N SER A 9 10.62 10.14 11.16
CA SER A 9 10.01 10.69 12.36
C SER A 9 8.79 9.89 12.79
N ILE A 10 8.66 9.68 14.10
CA ILE A 10 7.56 8.96 14.74
C ILE A 10 7.00 9.83 15.86
N VAL A 11 5.70 10.10 15.82
CA VAL A 11 4.98 10.88 16.83
C VAL A 11 3.69 10.18 17.22
N LYS A 12 3.38 10.13 18.52
CA LYS A 12 2.10 9.60 19.01
C LYS A 12 0.95 10.57 18.70
N CYS A 13 -0.14 10.03 18.19
CA CYS A 13 -1.40 10.72 17.97
C CYS A 13 -2.54 9.70 18.13
N ALA A 14 -3.24 9.73 19.27
CA ALA A 14 -4.19 8.68 19.63
C ALA A 14 -5.54 8.77 18.89
N SER A 15 -5.86 9.90 18.25
CA SER A 15 -7.17 10.10 17.62
C SER A 15 -7.11 11.17 16.53
N TYR A 16 -8.20 11.27 15.77
CA TYR A 16 -8.38 12.33 14.77
C TYR A 16 -8.94 13.65 15.34
N ASP A 17 -8.75 13.91 16.65
CA ASP A 17 -9.07 15.22 17.23
C ASP A 17 -8.28 16.33 16.51
N LYS A 18 -8.97 17.36 16.04
CA LYS A 18 -8.41 18.36 15.11
C LYS A 18 -7.16 19.03 15.65
N LYS A 19 -7.17 19.47 16.92
CA LYS A 19 -6.05 20.19 17.52
C LYS A 19 -4.85 19.27 17.72
N ASN A 20 -5.07 18.12 18.36
CA ASN A 20 -4.01 17.16 18.64
C ASN A 20 -3.39 16.60 17.35
N LEU A 21 -4.20 16.40 16.31
CA LEU A 21 -3.76 15.92 15.00
C LEU A 21 -2.88 16.94 14.29
N ALA A 22 -3.31 18.20 14.23
CA ALA A 22 -2.52 19.27 13.61
C ALA A 22 -1.17 19.45 14.29
N GLU A 23 -1.14 19.45 15.64
CA GLU A 23 0.09 19.53 16.43
C GLU A 23 0.99 18.30 16.22
N ALA A 24 0.43 17.10 16.18
CA ALA A 24 1.19 15.87 15.94
C ALA A 24 1.83 15.87 14.54
N ILE A 25 1.10 16.25 13.50
CA ILE A 25 1.63 16.38 12.12
C ILE A 25 2.74 17.44 12.09
N LYS A 26 2.49 18.62 12.66
CA LYS A 26 3.49 19.70 12.72
C LYS A 26 4.77 19.26 13.42
N LYS A 27 4.65 18.56 14.56
CA LYS A 27 5.79 17.98 15.29
C LYS A 27 6.51 16.93 14.46
N CYS A 28 5.76 16.01 13.83
CA CYS A 28 6.32 14.90 13.04
C CYS A 28 7.14 15.43 11.86
N VAL A 29 6.61 16.41 11.12
CA VAL A 29 7.32 17.03 9.99
C VAL A 29 8.41 17.99 10.47
N GLY A 30 8.21 18.67 11.60
CA GLY A 30 9.21 19.54 12.23
C GLY A 30 10.51 18.81 12.59
N LEU A 31 10.43 17.55 13.02
CA LEU A 31 11.60 16.69 13.24
C LEU A 31 12.44 16.47 11.96
N LEU A 32 11.83 16.59 10.78
CA LEU A 32 12.50 16.46 9.47
C LEU A 32 12.92 17.81 8.87
N GLY A 33 12.88 18.87 9.69
CA GLY A 33 13.18 20.25 9.32
C GLY A 33 11.96 21.13 9.03
N GLY A 34 10.74 20.56 9.00
CA GLY A 34 9.50 21.31 8.76
C GLY A 34 9.07 21.37 7.29
N PHE A 35 7.85 21.86 7.03
CA PHE A 35 7.27 21.88 5.69
C PHE A 35 8.02 22.80 4.70
N GLN A 36 8.64 23.86 5.20
CA GLN A 36 9.40 24.84 4.42
C GLN A 36 10.65 24.26 3.74
N GLU A 37 11.13 23.09 4.19
CA GLU A 37 12.22 22.35 3.53
C GLU A 37 11.78 21.73 2.20
N PHE A 38 10.48 21.48 2.05
CA PHE A 38 9.92 20.75 0.91
C PHE A 38 9.11 21.65 -0.01
N LEU A 39 8.66 22.80 0.49
CA LEU A 39 7.64 23.63 -0.13
C LEU A 39 8.04 25.10 -0.08
N ASN A 40 7.67 25.84 -1.12
CA ASN A 40 7.69 27.30 -1.13
C ASN A 40 6.30 27.84 -1.51
N PRO A 41 6.02 29.15 -1.31
CA PRO A 41 4.69 29.72 -1.59
C PRO A 41 4.18 29.56 -3.03
N HIS A 42 5.08 29.30 -3.99
CA HIS A 42 4.74 29.12 -5.41
C HIS A 42 4.67 27.67 -5.86
N SER A 43 5.05 26.70 -5.00
CA SER A 43 5.01 25.28 -5.34
C SER A 43 3.59 24.86 -5.75
N LYS A 44 3.48 24.16 -6.89
CA LYS A 44 2.29 23.36 -7.24
C LYS A 44 2.37 22.04 -6.48
N ILE A 45 1.45 21.84 -5.57
CA ILE A 45 1.50 20.76 -4.59
C ILE A 45 0.44 19.72 -4.92
N LEU A 46 0.89 18.48 -5.14
CA LEU A 46 0.01 17.33 -5.18
C LEU A 46 -0.05 16.66 -3.80
N ILE A 47 -1.24 16.64 -3.22
CA ILE A 47 -1.57 15.82 -2.06
C ILE A 47 -2.08 14.47 -2.57
N LYS A 48 -1.34 13.41 -2.26
CA LYS A 48 -1.60 12.05 -2.74
C LYS A 48 -2.07 11.13 -1.61
N PRO A 49 -3.36 11.13 -1.24
CA PRO A 49 -3.90 10.17 -0.28
C PRO A 49 -3.96 8.76 -0.87
N ASN A 50 -4.22 7.77 0.00
CA ASN A 50 -4.68 6.45 -0.40
C ASN A 50 -6.21 6.46 -0.46
N LEU A 51 -6.83 6.47 -1.64
CA LEU A 51 -8.30 6.43 -1.77
C LEU A 51 -8.85 5.07 -2.19
N LEU A 52 -8.07 4.20 -2.84
CA LEU A 52 -8.34 2.78 -3.11
C LEU A 52 -9.79 2.38 -3.53
N LEU A 53 -10.78 2.49 -2.63
CA LEU A 53 -12.21 2.18 -2.83
C LEU A 53 -13.11 3.33 -2.32
N PRO A 54 -14.35 3.47 -2.85
CA PRO A 54 -15.34 4.36 -2.26
C PRO A 54 -15.89 3.73 -0.97
N VAL A 55 -15.27 4.06 0.17
CA VAL A 55 -15.61 3.57 1.52
C VAL A 55 -15.56 4.72 2.51
N GLU A 56 -16.38 4.61 3.53
CA GLU A 56 -16.42 5.54 4.65
C GLU A 56 -15.11 5.49 5.48
N PRO A 57 -14.67 6.62 6.06
CA PRO A 57 -13.39 6.73 6.77
C PRO A 57 -13.21 5.74 7.94
N ALA A 58 -14.30 5.38 8.61
CA ALA A 58 -14.30 4.46 9.75
C ALA A 58 -13.76 3.05 9.43
N ARG A 59 -13.66 2.69 8.14
CA ARG A 59 -13.09 1.41 7.69
C ARG A 59 -11.56 1.37 7.71
N ALA A 60 -10.88 2.50 7.90
CA ALA A 60 -9.42 2.62 7.88
C ALA A 60 -8.73 2.12 6.60
N ILE A 61 -9.48 1.90 5.50
CA ILE A 61 -8.96 1.45 4.20
C ILE A 61 -8.25 2.59 3.48
N THR A 62 -8.76 3.81 3.64
CA THR A 62 -8.30 5.05 3.01
C THR A 62 -7.65 5.97 4.03
N THR A 63 -6.81 6.90 3.56
CA THR A 63 -6.31 7.99 4.38
C THR A 63 -7.50 8.77 4.92
N HIS A 64 -7.53 9.02 6.23
CA HIS A 64 -8.67 9.66 6.87
C HIS A 64 -8.81 11.13 6.39
N PRO A 65 -10.02 11.64 6.09
CA PRO A 65 -10.21 12.99 5.58
C PRO A 65 -9.71 14.06 6.56
N LEU A 66 -9.90 13.88 7.88
CA LEU A 66 -9.35 14.81 8.88
C LEU A 66 -7.81 14.84 8.90
N PHE A 67 -7.15 13.73 8.54
CA PHE A 67 -5.70 13.70 8.39
C PHE A 67 -5.26 14.49 7.16
N VAL A 68 -5.97 14.33 6.03
CA VAL A 68 -5.73 15.11 4.82
C VAL A 68 -5.98 16.60 5.06
N GLU A 69 -7.09 16.96 5.73
CA GLU A 69 -7.42 18.33 6.15
C GLU A 69 -6.29 18.93 6.98
N ALA A 70 -5.83 18.25 8.03
CA ALA A 70 -4.79 18.76 8.92
C ALA A 70 -3.42 18.93 8.21
N VAL A 71 -3.05 18.04 7.29
CA VAL A 71 -1.84 18.23 6.46
C VAL A 71 -1.98 19.46 5.57
N ILE A 72 -3.14 19.62 4.91
CA ILE A 72 -3.39 20.77 4.02
C ILE A 72 -3.39 22.08 4.79
N GLU A 73 -4.01 22.14 5.96
CA GLU A 73 -4.01 23.33 6.82
C GLU A 73 -2.58 23.74 7.22
N ASN A 74 -1.74 22.78 7.65
CA ASN A 74 -0.33 23.04 7.94
C ASN A 74 0.45 23.55 6.71
N ILE A 75 0.11 23.09 5.51
CA ILE A 75 0.73 23.56 4.27
C ILE A 75 0.27 24.99 3.95
N ILE A 76 -1.04 25.28 4.09
CA ILE A 76 -1.61 26.61 3.86
C ILE A 76 -1.00 27.65 4.81
N ASP A 77 -0.75 27.28 6.07
CA ASP A 77 -0.09 28.16 7.04
C ASP A 77 1.31 28.62 6.57
N ILE A 78 1.99 27.82 5.75
CA ILE A 78 3.31 28.12 5.19
C ILE A 78 3.22 28.81 3.82
N THR A 79 2.35 28.34 2.93
CA THR A 79 2.23 28.86 1.56
C THR A 79 1.34 30.10 1.45
N GLY A 80 0.49 30.34 2.45
CA GLY A 80 -0.54 31.38 2.45
C GLY A 80 -1.69 31.14 1.49
N SER A 81 -1.77 29.98 0.82
CA SER A 81 -2.76 29.73 -0.23
C SER A 81 -3.01 28.26 -0.51
N SER A 82 -4.29 27.91 -0.68
CA SER A 82 -4.74 26.58 -1.11
C SER A 82 -4.86 26.43 -2.64
N LYS A 83 -4.73 27.52 -3.41
CA LYS A 83 -4.95 27.51 -4.87
C LYS A 83 -3.99 26.58 -5.62
N ASN A 84 -2.76 26.48 -5.13
CA ASN A 84 -1.73 25.64 -5.73
C ASN A 84 -1.77 24.18 -5.23
N ILE A 85 -2.69 23.84 -4.34
CA ILE A 85 -2.84 22.51 -3.76
C ILE A 85 -3.90 21.74 -4.54
N MET A 86 -3.54 20.56 -5.04
CA MET A 86 -4.46 19.62 -5.68
C MET A 86 -4.45 18.29 -4.92
N ILE A 87 -5.62 17.72 -4.66
CA ILE A 87 -5.76 16.34 -4.17
C ILE A 87 -6.05 15.44 -5.38
N ALA A 88 -5.25 14.39 -5.55
CA ALA A 88 -5.53 13.35 -6.54
C ALA A 88 -5.05 11.98 -6.07
N ASP A 89 -5.79 10.94 -6.42
CA ASP A 89 -5.38 9.53 -6.36
C ASP A 89 -6.00 8.80 -7.55
N SER A 90 -5.21 7.94 -8.19
CA SER A 90 -5.71 6.94 -9.10
C SER A 90 -6.14 5.73 -8.27
N PHE A 91 -7.39 5.73 -7.84
CA PHE A 91 -7.99 4.66 -7.04
C PHE A 91 -8.10 3.32 -7.81
N GLY A 92 -8.57 2.28 -7.13
CA GLY A 92 -8.65 0.92 -7.67
C GLY A 92 -9.65 0.77 -8.82
N PRO A 93 -9.47 -0.23 -9.71
CA PRO A 93 -10.30 -0.47 -10.89
C PRO A 93 -11.75 -0.92 -10.57
N ALA A 94 -12.12 -1.02 -9.29
CA ALA A 94 -13.50 -1.29 -8.89
C ALA A 94 -14.49 -0.22 -9.38
N ILE A 95 -13.99 0.99 -9.61
CA ILE A 95 -14.72 2.15 -10.11
C ILE A 95 -13.97 2.69 -11.32
N ASN A 96 -14.69 3.12 -12.36
CA ASN A 96 -14.08 3.75 -13.52
C ASN A 96 -13.29 5.00 -13.10
N TYR A 97 -12.09 5.15 -13.64
CA TYR A 97 -11.27 6.34 -13.41
C TYR A 97 -11.72 7.46 -14.37
N ASP A 98 -12.93 7.97 -14.15
CA ASP A 98 -13.54 9.08 -14.88
C ASP A 98 -14.11 10.11 -13.88
N LYS A 99 -14.63 11.23 -14.38
CA LYS A 99 -15.17 12.33 -13.55
C LYS A 99 -16.25 11.85 -12.56
N ASN A 100 -17.12 10.92 -12.96
CA ASN A 100 -18.19 10.43 -12.09
C ASN A 100 -17.65 9.46 -11.04
N GLY A 101 -16.72 8.57 -11.43
CA GLY A 101 -16.01 7.69 -10.51
C GLY A 101 -15.23 8.46 -9.46
N MET A 102 -14.50 9.50 -9.87
CA MET A 102 -13.77 10.39 -8.97
C MET A 102 -14.70 11.08 -7.97
N LYS A 103 -15.81 11.67 -8.43
CA LYS A 103 -16.84 12.25 -7.54
C LYS A 103 -17.35 11.23 -6.52
N LYS A 104 -17.63 10.00 -6.94
CA LYS A 104 -18.11 8.93 -6.06
C LYS A 104 -17.08 8.58 -4.98
N VAL A 105 -15.81 8.46 -5.36
CA VAL A 105 -14.72 8.14 -4.42
C VAL A 105 -14.49 9.31 -3.46
N TYR A 106 -14.39 10.54 -3.94
CA TYR A 106 -14.19 11.72 -3.08
C TYR A 106 -15.33 11.92 -2.08
N LYS A 107 -16.58 11.70 -2.52
CA LYS A 107 -17.74 11.78 -1.63
C LYS A 107 -17.73 10.68 -0.56
N ALA A 108 -17.49 9.42 -0.95
CA ALA A 108 -17.51 8.31 -0.01
C ALA A 108 -16.39 8.39 1.04
N THR A 109 -15.21 8.88 0.64
CA THR A 109 -14.03 9.00 1.51
C THR A 109 -13.99 10.30 2.33
N GLY A 110 -14.93 11.23 2.09
CA GLY A 110 -14.97 12.54 2.75
C GLY A 110 -13.99 13.58 2.20
N ILE A 111 -13.23 13.25 1.15
CA ILE A 111 -12.25 14.17 0.51
C ILE A 111 -12.94 15.34 -0.19
N MET A 112 -14.18 15.16 -0.65
CA MET A 112 -14.98 16.25 -1.20
C MET A 112 -15.16 17.37 -0.16
N ASP A 113 -15.53 17.01 1.06
CA ASP A 113 -15.73 17.95 2.17
C ASP A 113 -14.42 18.64 2.58
N VAL A 114 -13.29 17.91 2.54
CA VAL A 114 -11.95 18.49 2.78
C VAL A 114 -11.67 19.59 1.77
N ALA A 115 -11.89 19.33 0.47
CA ALA A 115 -11.65 20.31 -0.56
C ALA A 115 -12.55 21.55 -0.46
N GLU A 116 -13.81 21.37 -0.08
CA GLU A 116 -14.74 22.46 0.17
C GLU A 116 -14.30 23.33 1.34
N LYS A 117 -13.86 22.73 2.45
CA LYS A 117 -13.40 23.46 3.65
C LYS A 117 -12.09 24.20 3.43
N THR A 118 -11.10 23.57 2.81
CA THR A 118 -9.77 24.16 2.65
C THR A 118 -9.64 25.00 1.38
N GLY A 119 -10.60 24.92 0.46
CA GLY A 119 -10.58 25.58 -0.84
C GLY A 119 -9.54 25.00 -1.82
N CYS A 120 -9.05 23.78 -1.59
CA CYS A 120 -8.08 23.14 -2.48
C CYS A 120 -8.77 22.49 -3.69
N ARG A 121 -7.99 22.16 -4.73
CA ARG A 121 -8.53 21.60 -5.98
C ARG A 121 -8.62 20.08 -5.91
N LEU A 122 -9.65 19.50 -6.52
CA LEU A 122 -9.76 18.06 -6.75
C LEU A 122 -9.46 17.75 -8.21
N ASN A 123 -8.70 16.69 -8.48
CA ASN A 123 -8.55 16.19 -9.84
C ASN A 123 -9.86 15.53 -10.32
N TYR A 124 -10.35 15.96 -11.49
CA TYR A 124 -11.47 15.33 -12.20
C TYR A 124 -11.10 14.84 -13.61
N SER A 125 -9.81 14.95 -13.98
CA SER A 125 -9.31 14.54 -15.29
C SER A 125 -8.81 13.10 -15.25
N PRO A 126 -9.21 12.25 -16.21
CA PRO A 126 -8.66 10.90 -16.38
C PRO A 126 -7.35 10.90 -17.19
N GLU A 127 -6.89 12.07 -17.66
CA GLU A 127 -5.70 12.20 -18.50
C GLU A 127 -4.46 11.67 -17.79
N TYR A 128 -3.61 11.04 -18.59
CA TYR A 128 -2.33 10.49 -18.18
C TYR A 128 -1.29 10.73 -19.27
N GLU A 129 -0.04 10.73 -18.87
CA GLU A 129 1.10 10.88 -19.76
C GLU A 129 2.10 9.73 -19.55
N TYR A 130 2.98 9.56 -20.52
CA TYR A 130 4.04 8.56 -20.47
C TYR A 130 5.35 9.20 -20.05
N LEU A 131 5.99 8.61 -19.04
CA LEU A 131 7.34 8.96 -18.65
C LEU A 131 8.31 7.83 -19.00
N SER A 132 9.46 8.18 -19.56
CA SER A 132 10.56 7.24 -19.81
C SER A 132 11.40 7.11 -18.54
N ASN A 133 11.57 5.88 -18.06
CA ASN A 133 12.42 5.53 -16.92
C ASN A 133 13.53 4.58 -17.37
N GLU A 134 14.43 5.08 -18.22
CA GLU A 134 15.50 4.29 -18.82
C GLU A 134 16.40 3.62 -17.77
N LYS A 135 16.55 4.28 -16.62
CA LYS A 135 17.33 3.80 -15.46
C LYS A 135 16.56 2.84 -14.53
N GLY A 136 15.25 2.67 -14.72
CA GLY A 136 14.45 1.72 -13.95
C GLY A 136 14.96 0.30 -14.11
N ARG A 137 14.95 -0.51 -13.06
CA ARG A 137 15.49 -1.88 -13.12
C ARG A 137 14.50 -2.88 -13.71
N VAL A 138 13.21 -2.64 -13.48
CA VAL A 138 12.06 -3.44 -13.89
C VAL A 138 11.14 -2.63 -14.81
N LEU A 139 10.77 -1.42 -14.41
CA LEU A 139 9.81 -0.59 -15.10
C LEU A 139 10.49 0.52 -15.91
N LYS A 140 10.65 0.29 -17.22
CA LYS A 140 11.31 1.21 -18.15
C LYS A 140 10.45 2.38 -18.65
N ARG A 141 9.14 2.28 -18.51
CA ARG A 141 8.18 3.30 -18.94
C ARG A 141 7.00 3.29 -18.00
N LEU A 142 6.58 4.47 -17.56
CA LEU A 142 5.45 4.65 -16.65
C LEU A 142 4.32 5.38 -17.36
N GLU A 143 3.10 5.00 -17.04
CA GLU A 143 1.90 5.79 -17.32
C GLU A 143 1.50 6.46 -16.01
N VAL A 144 1.45 7.78 -15.97
CA VAL A 144 1.15 8.52 -14.75
C VAL A 144 0.05 9.54 -15.00
N ILE A 145 -0.84 9.70 -14.03
CA ILE A 145 -1.91 10.69 -14.11
C ILE A 145 -1.34 12.10 -14.23
N LYS A 146 -2.01 12.97 -15.01
CA LYS A 146 -1.55 14.34 -15.28
C LYS A 146 -1.20 15.18 -14.02
N PRO A 147 -1.95 15.08 -12.89
CA PRO A 147 -1.58 15.80 -11.66
C PRO A 147 -0.16 15.53 -11.14
N VAL A 148 0.43 14.37 -11.46
CA VAL A 148 1.83 14.06 -11.09
C VAL A 148 2.83 14.81 -11.95
N ILE A 149 2.50 15.06 -13.22
CA ILE A 149 3.35 15.82 -14.14
C ILE A 149 3.30 17.32 -13.85
N GLU A 150 2.11 17.81 -13.49
CA GLU A 150 1.87 19.24 -13.24
C GLU A 150 2.38 19.73 -11.87
N ALA A 151 2.69 18.81 -10.96
CA ALA A 151 3.13 19.14 -9.61
C ALA A 151 4.65 19.35 -9.54
N ASP A 152 5.04 20.40 -8.82
CA ASP A 152 6.44 20.62 -8.46
C ASP A 152 6.82 19.76 -7.25
N VAL A 153 5.84 19.51 -6.36
CA VAL A 153 6.04 18.78 -5.12
C VAL A 153 4.90 17.80 -4.88
N ILE A 154 5.25 16.55 -4.55
CA ILE A 154 4.29 15.50 -4.19
C ILE A 154 4.41 15.17 -2.71
N ILE A 155 3.32 15.35 -1.98
CA ILE A 155 3.16 14.93 -0.59
C ILE A 155 2.32 13.65 -0.56
N ASN A 156 2.98 12.54 -0.25
CA ASN A 156 2.41 11.20 -0.25
C ASN A 156 1.78 10.88 1.11
N LEU A 157 0.49 10.56 1.17
CA LEU A 157 -0.24 10.32 2.42
C LEU A 157 -0.71 8.86 2.51
N PRO A 158 0.19 7.89 2.76
CA PRO A 158 -0.19 6.48 2.88
C PRO A 158 -1.00 6.20 4.15
N LYS A 159 -1.69 5.05 4.15
CA LYS A 159 -2.45 4.51 5.28
C LYS A 159 -1.72 3.30 5.85
N PHE A 160 -1.62 3.18 7.18
CA PHE A 160 -0.95 2.06 7.85
C PHE A 160 -1.79 0.77 7.72
N LYS A 161 -1.42 -0.18 6.85
CA LYS A 161 -2.22 -1.40 6.68
C LYS A 161 -1.47 -2.64 6.20
N THR A 162 -1.99 -3.81 6.51
CA THR A 162 -1.57 -5.09 5.93
C THR A 162 -2.00 -5.22 4.46
N HIS A 163 -1.40 -6.18 3.76
CA HIS A 163 -1.73 -6.51 2.37
C HIS A 163 -1.45 -7.98 2.08
N ASP A 164 -2.45 -8.70 1.54
CA ASP A 164 -2.35 -10.15 1.28
C ASP A 164 -1.17 -10.57 0.38
N LEU A 165 -0.88 -9.80 -0.68
CA LEU A 165 0.20 -10.11 -1.61
C LEU A 165 1.60 -9.70 -1.12
N VAL A 166 1.76 -8.45 -0.66
CA VAL A 166 3.05 -7.80 -0.32
C VAL A 166 3.26 -7.61 1.18
N VAL A 167 2.53 -8.35 2.02
CA VAL A 167 2.55 -8.33 3.48
C VAL A 167 1.92 -7.07 4.08
N PHE A 168 2.32 -5.89 3.62
CA PHE A 168 1.81 -4.61 4.07
C PHE A 168 1.75 -3.60 2.92
N SER A 169 1.01 -2.51 3.13
CA SER A 169 0.90 -1.38 2.20
C SER A 169 1.21 -0.11 2.96
N GLY A 170 2.30 0.55 2.62
CA GLY A 170 2.70 1.84 3.15
C GLY A 170 2.95 2.87 2.06
N ALA A 171 3.94 3.73 2.28
CA ALA A 171 4.36 4.82 1.42
C ALA A 171 4.75 4.37 0.00
N VAL A 172 5.50 3.26 -0.11
CA VAL A 172 5.96 2.75 -1.41
C VAL A 172 4.79 2.28 -2.25
N LYS A 173 3.90 1.47 -1.68
CA LYS A 173 2.72 0.96 -2.42
C LYS A 173 1.69 2.06 -2.71
N ASN A 174 1.55 3.07 -1.85
CA ASN A 174 0.61 4.17 -2.11
C ASN A 174 0.93 4.94 -3.39
N MET A 175 2.21 4.98 -3.79
CA MET A 175 2.63 5.59 -5.07
C MET A 175 2.19 4.79 -6.29
N PHE A 176 1.76 3.53 -6.16
CA PHE A 176 1.08 2.83 -7.26
C PHE A 176 -0.25 3.51 -7.65
N GLY A 177 -0.83 4.28 -6.74
CA GLY A 177 -1.99 5.14 -6.98
C GLY A 177 -1.71 6.33 -7.92
N ILE A 178 -0.56 6.42 -8.56
CA ILE A 178 -0.35 7.37 -9.68
C ILE A 178 -0.59 6.74 -11.05
N ILE A 179 -0.61 5.41 -11.12
CA ILE A 179 -0.82 4.66 -12.37
C ILE A 179 -2.32 4.71 -12.72
N PRO A 180 -2.72 5.08 -13.94
CA PRO A 180 -4.13 5.33 -14.27
C PRO A 180 -5.00 4.08 -14.17
N GLY A 181 -6.12 4.17 -13.43
CA GLY A 181 -7.26 3.25 -13.44
C GLY A 181 -6.97 1.78 -13.76
N PHE A 182 -7.51 1.30 -14.88
CA PHE A 182 -7.42 -0.09 -15.35
C PHE A 182 -6.02 -0.51 -15.77
N THR A 183 -5.10 0.40 -16.11
CA THR A 183 -3.71 0.02 -16.42
C THR A 183 -3.10 -0.78 -15.27
N LYS A 184 -3.49 -0.48 -14.01
CA LYS A 184 -3.07 -1.24 -12.83
C LYS A 184 -3.34 -2.75 -12.93
N THR A 185 -4.46 -3.18 -13.53
CA THR A 185 -4.72 -4.62 -13.71
C THR A 185 -3.76 -5.23 -14.73
N GLY A 186 -3.42 -4.50 -15.79
CA GLY A 186 -2.38 -4.90 -16.75
C GLY A 186 -0.97 -4.95 -16.13
N TYR A 187 -0.66 -4.12 -15.14
CA TYR A 187 0.57 -4.24 -14.36
C TYR A 187 0.60 -5.53 -13.53
N HIS A 188 -0.51 -5.93 -12.91
CA HIS A 188 -0.60 -7.20 -12.20
C HIS A 188 -0.51 -8.44 -13.11
N LEU A 189 -0.86 -8.32 -14.40
CA LEU A 189 -0.58 -9.36 -15.40
C LEU A 189 0.90 -9.45 -15.75
N ARG A 190 1.50 -8.29 -16.06
CA ARG A 190 2.88 -8.20 -16.53
C ARG A 190 3.90 -8.55 -15.45
N PHE A 191 3.55 -8.31 -14.19
CA PHE A 191 4.36 -8.58 -13.02
C PHE A 191 3.64 -9.58 -12.11
N ASP A 192 3.40 -10.76 -12.66
CA ASP A 192 2.80 -11.92 -11.97
C ASP A 192 3.75 -12.53 -10.91
N ASP A 193 5.05 -12.27 -11.06
CA ASP A 193 6.05 -12.52 -10.03
C ASP A 193 6.14 -11.37 -9.03
N PHE A 194 6.28 -11.78 -7.78
CA PHE A 194 6.26 -10.90 -6.64
C PHE A 194 7.49 -9.98 -6.55
N GLU A 195 8.68 -10.51 -6.84
CA GLU A 195 9.91 -9.70 -6.81
C GLU A 195 9.87 -8.66 -7.92
N LYS A 196 9.33 -9.02 -9.08
CA LYS A 196 9.10 -8.06 -10.16
C LYS A 196 8.06 -7.00 -9.78
N PHE A 197 6.95 -7.38 -9.13
CA PHE A 197 5.95 -6.40 -8.70
C PHE A 197 6.51 -5.44 -7.66
N MET A 198 7.21 -5.94 -6.64
CA MET A 198 7.87 -5.09 -5.66
C MET A 198 8.97 -4.22 -6.28
N GLY A 199 9.77 -4.78 -7.19
CA GLY A 199 10.77 -4.03 -7.96
C GLY A 199 10.15 -2.91 -8.81
N MET A 200 9.00 -3.17 -9.44
CA MET A 200 8.24 -2.14 -10.15
C MET A 200 7.78 -1.02 -9.19
N LEU A 201 7.30 -1.34 -7.99
CA LEU A 201 6.94 -0.34 -6.98
C LEU A 201 8.16 0.50 -6.55
N LEU A 202 9.32 -0.15 -6.36
CA LEU A 202 10.58 0.52 -6.03
C LEU A 202 11.04 1.45 -7.16
N ASP A 203 10.94 1.02 -8.43
CA ASP A 203 11.24 1.88 -9.57
C ASP A 203 10.32 3.10 -9.63
N ILE A 204 9.03 2.95 -9.30
CA ILE A 204 8.08 4.08 -9.23
C ILE A 204 8.58 5.11 -8.22
N VAL A 205 8.91 4.70 -6.98
CA VAL A 205 9.34 5.66 -5.95
C VAL A 205 10.71 6.27 -6.24
N PHE A 206 11.65 5.50 -6.77
CA PHE A 206 12.99 6.00 -7.11
C PHE A 206 12.99 6.93 -8.31
N PHE A 207 12.01 6.78 -9.20
CA PHE A 207 11.84 7.66 -10.35
C PHE A 207 11.05 8.93 -9.99
N ILE A 208 9.89 8.78 -9.33
CA ILE A 208 8.98 9.90 -9.03
C ILE A 208 9.46 10.75 -7.85
N LYS A 209 10.10 10.13 -6.84
CA LYS A 209 10.67 10.79 -5.66
C LYS A 209 9.71 11.78 -4.98
N PRO A 210 8.62 11.29 -4.34
CA PRO A 210 7.78 12.18 -3.54
C PRO A 210 8.63 12.91 -2.49
N ALA A 211 8.42 14.20 -2.32
CA ALA A 211 9.29 15.03 -1.47
C ALA A 211 9.13 14.69 0.02
N LEU A 212 7.92 14.30 0.42
CA LEU A 212 7.61 13.92 1.78
C LEU A 212 6.49 12.88 1.78
N SER A 213 6.66 11.82 2.56
CA SER A 213 5.60 10.88 2.90
C SER A 213 5.18 11.09 4.34
N ILE A 214 3.88 11.28 4.61
CA ILE A 214 3.31 11.41 5.95
C ILE A 214 2.22 10.34 6.11
N MET A 215 2.51 9.32 6.91
CA MET A 215 1.64 8.16 7.08
C MET A 215 0.56 8.39 8.13
N ASP A 216 -0.68 8.18 7.72
CA ASP A 216 -1.82 8.03 8.63
C ASP A 216 -1.75 6.66 9.29
N GLY A 217 -1.16 6.62 10.48
CA GLY A 217 -1.08 5.46 11.36
C GLY A 217 -1.85 5.65 12.65
N ILE A 218 -2.92 6.44 12.66
CA ILE A 218 -3.76 6.61 13.86
C ILE A 218 -4.63 5.36 14.01
N THR A 219 -5.37 5.06 12.95
CA THR A 219 -5.99 3.76 12.72
C THR A 219 -5.34 3.09 11.52
N GLY A 220 -5.35 1.76 11.50
CA GLY A 220 -4.85 0.95 10.41
C GLY A 220 -5.70 -0.28 10.14
N ILE A 221 -5.20 -1.16 9.27
CA ILE A 221 -5.81 -2.47 9.01
C ILE A 221 -4.79 -3.57 9.32
N GLU A 222 -5.25 -4.60 10.03
CA GLU A 222 -4.55 -5.86 10.24
C GLU A 222 -5.33 -7.05 9.62
N GLU A 223 -4.77 -8.25 9.68
CA GLU A 223 -5.31 -9.47 9.07
C GLU A 223 -5.43 -9.37 7.53
N GLU A 224 -6.51 -9.85 6.91
CA GLU A 224 -6.70 -9.94 5.45
C GLU A 224 -6.99 -8.57 4.77
N GLY A 225 -6.01 -7.66 4.80
CA GLY A 225 -6.00 -6.38 4.09
C GLY A 225 -5.56 -6.48 2.62
N PRO A 226 -5.67 -5.41 1.82
CA PRO A 226 -5.87 -4.02 2.25
C PRO A 226 -7.31 -3.50 2.07
N GLY A 227 -8.21 -4.36 1.60
CA GLY A 227 -9.61 -4.03 1.29
C GLY A 227 -10.56 -4.25 2.47
N ARG A 228 -11.83 -4.52 2.18
CA ARG A 228 -12.88 -4.69 3.21
C ARG A 228 -12.75 -5.95 4.08
N SER A 229 -11.88 -6.88 3.71
CA SER A 229 -11.72 -8.17 4.40
C SER A 229 -10.85 -8.08 5.66
N GLY A 230 -10.07 -7.01 5.84
CA GLY A 230 -9.23 -6.81 7.01
C GLY A 230 -9.97 -6.18 8.19
N THR A 231 -9.32 -6.19 9.35
CA THR A 231 -9.86 -5.69 10.63
C THR A 231 -9.22 -4.36 11.00
N VAL A 232 -10.02 -3.39 11.46
CA VAL A 232 -9.51 -2.08 11.91
C VAL A 232 -8.69 -2.27 13.18
N ARG A 233 -7.52 -1.64 13.24
CA ARG A 233 -6.60 -1.67 14.38
C ARG A 233 -6.25 -0.25 14.80
N GLU A 234 -6.39 0.05 16.09
CA GLU A 234 -5.84 1.29 16.67
C GLU A 234 -4.33 1.17 16.77
N ILE A 235 -3.62 2.17 16.26
CA ILE A 235 -2.15 2.22 16.17
C ILE A 235 -1.62 3.44 16.93
N GLY A 236 -2.26 4.60 16.73
CA GLY A 236 -2.00 5.82 17.50
C GLY A 236 -0.73 6.58 17.11
N LEU A 237 -0.33 6.54 15.84
CA LEU A 237 0.93 7.11 15.34
C LEU A 237 0.74 8.01 14.11
N VAL A 238 1.59 9.02 14.01
CA VAL A 238 1.91 9.71 12.76
C VAL A 238 3.37 9.42 12.47
N LEU A 239 3.66 9.00 11.24
CA LEU A 239 5.03 8.80 10.80
C LEU A 239 5.32 9.69 9.59
N ALA A 240 6.56 10.16 9.44
CA ALA A 240 6.96 10.86 8.23
C ALA A 240 8.40 10.55 7.82
N SER A 241 8.68 10.65 6.53
CA SER A 241 10.04 10.59 5.99
C SER A 241 10.12 11.22 4.59
N ARG A 242 11.31 11.70 4.24
CA ARG A 242 11.65 12.09 2.86
C ARG A 242 11.76 10.85 1.95
N ASP A 243 12.06 9.70 2.53
CA ASP A 243 12.24 8.44 1.81
C ASP A 243 11.10 7.44 2.13
N PRO A 244 10.23 7.16 1.14
CA PRO A 244 9.17 6.15 1.28
C PRO A 244 9.68 4.77 1.69
N VAL A 245 10.88 4.37 1.26
CA VAL A 245 11.43 3.04 1.54
C VAL A 245 11.77 2.91 3.02
N SER A 246 12.51 3.88 3.58
CA SER A 246 12.86 3.91 4.99
C SER A 246 11.63 3.99 5.89
N LEU A 247 10.62 4.77 5.48
CA LEU A 247 9.34 4.85 6.19
C LEU A 247 8.65 3.48 6.28
N ASP A 248 8.62 2.74 5.18
CA ASP A 248 8.00 1.40 5.10
C ASP A 248 8.82 0.33 5.84
N ILE A 249 10.15 0.45 5.89
CA ILE A 249 11.00 -0.41 6.73
C ILE A 249 10.66 -0.21 8.20
N ILE A 250 10.60 1.03 8.68
CA ILE A 250 10.26 1.33 10.08
C ILE A 250 8.83 0.92 10.41
N MET A 251 7.88 1.19 9.51
CA MET A 251 6.50 0.69 9.62
C MET A 251 6.47 -0.83 9.81
N SER A 252 7.27 -1.58 9.04
CA SER A 252 7.30 -3.04 9.17
C SER A 252 7.81 -3.51 10.53
N LYS A 253 8.79 -2.81 11.13
CA LYS A 253 9.26 -3.08 12.49
C LYS A 253 8.20 -2.78 13.54
N ILE A 254 7.44 -1.70 13.38
CA ILE A 254 6.31 -1.34 14.25
C ILE A 254 5.23 -2.43 14.21
N MET A 255 4.98 -3.01 13.03
CA MET A 255 4.09 -4.18 12.86
C MET A 255 4.67 -5.48 13.41
N ASN A 256 5.87 -5.46 14.01
CA ASN A 256 6.58 -6.66 14.47
C ASN A 256 6.81 -7.69 13.35
N ILE A 257 7.05 -7.23 12.11
CA ILE A 257 7.35 -8.08 10.96
C ILE A 257 8.83 -8.43 10.95
N ASN A 258 9.16 -9.72 10.89
CA ASN A 258 10.54 -10.18 10.69
C ASN A 258 11.04 -9.75 9.29
N GLY A 259 12.27 -9.26 9.19
CA GLY A 259 12.88 -8.81 7.93
C GLY A 259 12.84 -9.84 6.79
N ASP A 260 12.89 -11.15 7.11
CA ASP A 260 12.74 -12.23 6.11
C ASP A 260 11.36 -12.25 5.43
N LEU A 261 10.33 -11.75 6.13
CA LEU A 261 8.98 -11.59 5.62
C LEU A 261 8.79 -10.24 4.92
N ASN A 262 9.73 -9.30 5.02
CA ASN A 262 9.63 -8.03 4.32
C ASN A 262 10.12 -8.19 2.87
N PRO A 263 9.20 -8.26 1.91
CA PRO A 263 9.57 -8.45 0.51
C PRO A 263 10.47 -7.38 -0.10
N MET A 264 10.31 -6.15 0.38
CA MET A 264 11.04 -5.01 -0.12
C MET A 264 12.54 -5.14 0.19
N LEU A 265 12.87 -5.57 1.42
CA LEU A 265 14.26 -5.81 1.83
C LEU A 265 14.93 -6.85 0.93
N LYS A 266 14.23 -7.94 0.61
CA LYS A 266 14.75 -8.98 -0.29
C LYS A 266 15.06 -8.44 -1.70
N VAL A 267 14.17 -7.61 -2.26
CA VAL A 267 14.41 -7.02 -3.59
C VAL A 267 15.56 -6.03 -3.56
N LEU A 268 15.66 -5.19 -2.51
CA LEU A 268 16.76 -4.25 -2.33
C LEU A 268 18.11 -4.97 -2.18
N GLU A 269 18.14 -6.08 -1.44
CA GLU A 269 19.32 -6.95 -1.31
C GLU A 269 19.73 -7.54 -2.67
N ASN A 270 18.78 -8.14 -3.40
CA ASN A 270 19.02 -8.66 -4.76
C ASN A 270 19.52 -7.58 -5.73
N TRP A 271 19.11 -6.34 -5.50
CA TRP A 271 19.53 -5.17 -6.26
C TRP A 271 20.89 -4.59 -5.81
N GLY A 272 21.48 -5.12 -4.74
CA GLY A 272 22.73 -4.65 -4.15
C GLY A 272 22.61 -3.27 -3.50
N VAL A 273 21.41 -2.84 -3.12
CA VAL A 273 21.16 -1.53 -2.51
C VAL A 273 21.39 -1.63 -1.01
N LYS A 274 22.58 -1.23 -0.55
CA LYS A 274 23.00 -1.34 0.85
C LYS A 274 22.56 -0.18 1.75
N SER A 275 22.06 0.91 1.18
CA SER A 275 21.65 2.12 1.92
C SER A 275 20.49 1.90 2.88
N TYR A 276 19.77 0.78 2.76
CA TYR A 276 18.57 0.46 3.55
C TYR A 276 18.80 -0.61 4.63
N SER A 277 20.02 -0.73 5.14
CA SER A 277 20.27 -1.51 6.35
C SER A 277 19.75 -0.78 7.59
N ASP A 278 19.43 -1.55 8.63
CA ASP A 278 18.85 -1.05 9.89
C ASP A 278 19.65 0.09 10.53
N ASP A 279 20.98 0.02 10.45
CA ASP A 279 21.88 1.01 11.04
C ASP A 279 21.92 2.35 10.28
N ASN A 280 21.32 2.43 9.08
CA ASN A 280 21.37 3.61 8.21
C ASN A 280 20.09 4.46 8.24
N ILE A 281 19.06 4.02 8.98
CA ILE A 281 17.80 4.74 9.12
C ILE A 281 17.76 5.42 10.48
N GLU A 282 17.85 6.75 10.48
CA GLU A 282 17.75 7.53 11.71
C GLU A 282 16.29 7.62 12.16
N ILE A 283 16.03 7.32 13.44
CA ILE A 283 14.69 7.39 14.02
C ILE A 283 14.58 8.65 14.87
N LEU A 284 13.62 9.51 14.54
CA LEU A 284 13.40 10.80 15.18
C LEU A 284 12.09 10.78 15.98
N GLY A 285 12.08 11.39 17.16
CA GLY A 285 10.89 11.44 18.01
C GLY A 285 10.76 10.21 18.93
N GLU A 286 9.67 9.46 18.82
CA GLU A 286 9.44 8.28 19.65
C GLU A 286 10.47 7.18 19.37
N LYS A 287 10.96 6.53 20.44
CA LYS A 287 11.85 5.37 20.30
C LYS A 287 11.08 4.20 19.70
N LEU A 288 11.66 3.53 18.71
CA LEU A 288 11.05 2.36 18.06
C LEU A 288 10.59 1.29 19.05
N SER A 289 11.42 0.96 20.04
CA SER A 289 11.10 -0.04 21.07
C SER A 289 9.84 0.28 21.88
N GLY A 290 9.45 1.56 21.97
CA GLY A 290 8.25 2.00 22.69
C GLY A 290 6.97 2.03 21.84
N VAL A 291 7.06 1.69 20.55
CA VAL A 291 5.93 1.74 19.61
C VAL A 291 5.72 0.44 18.82
N ILE A 292 6.52 -0.60 19.05
CA ILE A 292 6.32 -1.93 18.43
C ILE A 292 5.00 -2.54 18.95
N ILE A 293 4.19 -3.04 18.02
CA ILE A 293 2.92 -3.70 18.31
C ILE A 293 3.15 -5.22 18.24
N HIS A 294 3.48 -5.81 19.38
CA HIS A 294 3.87 -7.22 19.46
C HIS A 294 2.76 -8.21 19.06
N ASP A 295 1.50 -7.82 19.23
CA ASP A 295 0.30 -8.60 18.91
C ASP A 295 -0.33 -8.25 17.55
N PHE A 296 0.37 -7.48 16.70
CA PHE A 296 -0.15 -7.08 15.40
C PHE A 296 -0.38 -8.29 14.49
N LYS A 297 -1.59 -8.41 13.93
CA LYS A 297 -1.96 -9.60 13.17
C LYS A 297 -1.67 -9.46 11.68
N LEU A 298 -0.80 -10.33 11.19
CA LEU A 298 -0.48 -10.41 9.78
C LEU A 298 -1.48 -11.31 9.01
N PRO A 299 -1.68 -11.09 7.69
CA PRO A 299 -2.43 -12.02 6.85
C PRO A 299 -1.96 -13.47 7.02
N LYS A 300 -2.90 -14.40 7.21
CA LYS A 300 -2.63 -15.80 7.61
C LYS A 300 -1.69 -16.59 6.68
N ASN A 301 -1.39 -16.08 5.49
CA ASN A 301 -0.72 -16.82 4.42
C ASN A 301 0.58 -16.19 3.90
N ILE A 302 1.16 -15.25 4.65
CA ILE A 302 2.39 -14.54 4.27
C ILE A 302 3.60 -15.48 4.13
N ASP A 303 3.69 -16.47 5.02
CA ASP A 303 4.88 -17.31 5.23
C ASP A 303 4.94 -18.55 4.30
N ARG A 304 4.62 -18.37 3.02
CA ARG A 304 4.48 -19.50 2.06
C ARG A 304 5.46 -19.51 0.89
N LYS A 305 6.36 -18.51 0.77
CA LYS A 305 7.35 -18.46 -0.33
C LYS A 305 8.71 -19.05 0.02
N LYS A 306 9.16 -18.99 1.27
CA LYS A 306 10.25 -19.83 1.80
C LYS A 306 9.61 -20.93 2.65
N LEU A 307 9.00 -21.89 1.95
CA LEU A 307 8.32 -23.02 2.59
C LEU A 307 9.25 -23.84 3.51
N THR A 308 10.56 -23.77 3.23
CA THR A 308 11.65 -24.47 3.92
C THR A 308 12.97 -23.76 3.59
N THR A 309 13.98 -23.87 4.47
CA THR A 309 15.37 -23.42 4.23
C THR A 309 16.14 -24.32 3.26
N ASN A 310 15.64 -25.54 3.01
CA ASN A 310 16.27 -26.51 2.13
C ASN A 310 16.10 -26.15 0.64
N LYS A 311 17.22 -25.76 0.02
CA LYS A 311 17.31 -25.36 -1.39
C LYS A 311 16.89 -26.46 -2.36
N PHE A 312 17.12 -27.73 -2.02
CA PHE A 312 16.71 -28.88 -2.85
C PHE A 312 15.18 -29.01 -2.89
N ILE A 313 14.51 -28.91 -1.75
CA ILE A 313 13.04 -28.97 -1.67
C ILE A 313 12.43 -27.80 -2.45
N ASN A 314 12.96 -26.58 -2.26
CA ASN A 314 12.47 -25.39 -2.95
C ASN A 314 12.67 -25.47 -4.48
N THR A 315 13.80 -26.03 -4.92
CA THR A 315 14.15 -26.06 -6.36
C THR A 315 13.51 -27.23 -7.10
N HIS A 316 13.41 -28.40 -6.48
CA HIS A 316 13.01 -29.63 -7.16
C HIS A 316 11.63 -30.15 -6.74
N ILE A 317 11.24 -30.01 -5.48
CA ILE A 317 10.00 -30.62 -4.97
C ILE A 317 8.82 -29.65 -5.06
N ILE A 318 8.99 -28.41 -4.61
CA ILE A 318 7.92 -27.39 -4.63
C ILE A 318 7.33 -27.19 -6.03
N PRO A 319 8.11 -27.10 -7.12
CA PRO A 319 7.54 -26.97 -8.45
C PRO A 319 6.63 -28.14 -8.84
N LEU A 320 6.98 -29.37 -8.44
CA LEU A 320 6.22 -30.59 -8.77
C LEU A 320 4.86 -30.64 -8.05
N ILE A 321 4.77 -30.08 -6.84
CA ILE A 321 3.54 -30.08 -6.03
C ILE A 321 2.85 -28.71 -6.00
N ARG A 322 3.29 -27.74 -6.80
CA ARG A 322 2.84 -26.34 -6.76
C ARG A 322 1.32 -26.21 -6.88
N ASN A 323 0.70 -27.01 -7.76
CA ASN A 323 -0.76 -27.01 -7.96
C ASN A 323 -1.54 -27.38 -6.70
N LEU A 324 -0.97 -28.22 -5.84
CA LEU A 324 -1.57 -28.62 -4.57
C LEU A 324 -1.45 -27.52 -3.50
N LEU A 325 -0.37 -26.75 -3.54
CA LEU A 325 -0.05 -25.68 -2.59
C LEU A 325 -0.68 -24.33 -2.96
N ASN A 326 -1.11 -24.19 -4.22
CA ASN A 326 -1.63 -22.93 -4.74
C ASN A 326 -2.88 -22.47 -3.97
N PRO A 327 -2.96 -21.18 -3.61
CA PRO A 327 -4.20 -20.62 -3.10
C PRO A 327 -5.29 -20.63 -4.17
N TYR A 328 -6.52 -20.66 -3.70
CA TYR A 328 -7.72 -20.49 -4.52
C TYR A 328 -8.62 -19.40 -3.91
N MET A 329 -9.44 -18.78 -4.76
CA MET A 329 -10.42 -17.79 -4.35
C MET A 329 -11.66 -18.48 -3.80
N TYR A 330 -12.05 -18.11 -2.58
CA TYR A 330 -13.30 -18.54 -1.96
C TYR A 330 -14.28 -17.38 -1.93
N VAL A 331 -15.53 -17.67 -2.33
CA VAL A 331 -16.64 -16.73 -2.25
C VAL A 331 -17.54 -17.13 -1.09
N ASP A 332 -17.70 -16.20 -0.16
CA ASP A 332 -18.76 -16.22 0.85
C ASP A 332 -20.06 -15.79 0.18
N TYR A 333 -20.93 -16.76 -0.11
CA TYR A 333 -22.18 -16.51 -0.85
C TYR A 333 -23.22 -15.77 -0.01
N ASP A 334 -23.10 -15.78 1.33
CA ASP A 334 -24.01 -15.05 2.21
C ASP A 334 -23.72 -13.55 2.18
N LYS A 335 -22.46 -13.17 1.92
CA LYS A 335 -22.05 -11.77 1.73
C LYS A 335 -22.15 -11.29 0.28
N CYS A 336 -22.14 -12.20 -0.69
CA CYS A 336 -22.05 -11.83 -2.11
C CYS A 336 -23.40 -11.33 -2.66
N ASN A 337 -23.43 -10.09 -3.13
CA ASN A 337 -24.62 -9.50 -3.76
C ASN A 337 -24.61 -9.53 -5.30
N LEU A 338 -23.74 -10.34 -5.92
CA LEU A 338 -23.60 -10.48 -7.37
C LEU A 338 -23.40 -9.16 -8.15
N CYS A 339 -22.72 -8.17 -7.56
CA CYS A 339 -22.38 -6.92 -8.25
C CYS A 339 -21.43 -7.06 -9.46
N MET A 340 -20.84 -8.25 -9.65
CA MET A 340 -19.92 -8.61 -10.75
C MET A 340 -18.64 -7.77 -10.83
N THR A 341 -18.28 -6.98 -9.81
CA THR A 341 -17.01 -6.24 -9.78
C THR A 341 -15.82 -7.16 -10.04
N CYS A 342 -15.79 -8.35 -9.43
CA CYS A 342 -14.73 -9.35 -9.62
C CYS A 342 -14.60 -9.87 -11.05
N CYS A 343 -15.71 -9.97 -11.80
CA CYS A 343 -15.69 -10.35 -13.22
C CYS A 343 -15.08 -9.23 -14.06
N LYS A 344 -15.54 -7.99 -13.84
CA LYS A 344 -15.11 -6.81 -14.61
C LYS A 344 -13.62 -6.49 -14.48
N ILE A 345 -13.04 -6.74 -13.31
CA ILE A 345 -11.62 -6.42 -13.04
C ILE A 345 -10.69 -7.60 -13.31
N CYS A 346 -11.20 -8.79 -13.62
CA CYS A 346 -10.35 -9.96 -13.80
C CYS A 346 -9.60 -9.82 -15.13
N PRO A 347 -8.27 -9.70 -15.12
CA PRO A 347 -7.52 -9.44 -16.35
C PRO A 347 -7.28 -10.71 -17.19
N GLN A 348 -7.80 -11.86 -16.75
CA GLN A 348 -7.70 -13.16 -17.43
C GLN A 348 -9.08 -13.74 -17.76
N ASP A 349 -10.15 -12.98 -17.47
CA ASP A 349 -11.53 -13.46 -17.58
C ASP A 349 -11.80 -14.79 -16.84
N SER A 350 -10.98 -15.10 -15.82
CA SER A 350 -11.08 -16.31 -15.00
C SER A 350 -12.24 -16.30 -14.01
N VAL A 351 -13.11 -15.27 -14.03
CA VAL A 351 -14.21 -15.10 -13.09
C VAL A 351 -15.50 -14.86 -13.84
N SER A 352 -16.47 -15.74 -13.68
CA SER A 352 -17.74 -15.70 -14.40
C SER A 352 -18.95 -15.86 -13.48
N LEU A 353 -20.12 -15.43 -13.96
CA LEU A 353 -21.41 -15.69 -13.34
C LEU A 353 -22.00 -16.97 -13.96
N SER A 354 -22.32 -17.95 -13.13
CA SER A 354 -22.96 -19.20 -13.57
C SER A 354 -23.92 -19.69 -12.49
N ASN A 355 -25.18 -19.95 -12.87
CA ASN A 355 -26.25 -20.40 -11.96
C ASN A 355 -26.41 -19.48 -10.73
N ASN A 356 -26.44 -18.16 -10.95
CA ASN A 356 -26.50 -17.14 -9.89
C ASN A 356 -25.38 -17.24 -8.84
N LYS A 357 -24.22 -17.81 -9.21
CA LYS A 357 -23.04 -17.86 -8.35
C LYS A 357 -21.82 -17.37 -9.12
N ILE A 358 -20.98 -16.60 -8.44
CA ILE A 358 -19.64 -16.29 -8.94
C ILE A 358 -18.81 -17.58 -8.92
N LYS A 359 -18.21 -17.91 -10.05
CA LYS A 359 -17.30 -19.06 -10.22
C LYS A 359 -15.93 -18.57 -10.69
N PHE A 360 -14.90 -19.21 -10.16
CA PHE A 360 -13.51 -18.96 -10.52
C PHE A 360 -12.95 -20.16 -11.29
N ASP A 361 -12.36 -19.90 -12.45
CA ASP A 361 -11.46 -20.85 -13.08
C ASP A 361 -10.06 -20.69 -12.48
N HIS A 362 -9.73 -21.57 -11.53
CA HIS A 362 -8.44 -21.55 -10.85
C HIS A 362 -7.27 -22.03 -11.71
N LYS A 363 -7.52 -22.58 -12.91
CA LYS A 363 -6.48 -22.97 -13.85
C LYS A 363 -5.94 -21.75 -14.60
N SER A 364 -6.81 -20.92 -15.16
CA SER A 364 -6.43 -19.67 -15.84
C SER A 364 -6.10 -18.53 -14.88
N CYS A 365 -6.56 -18.59 -13.62
CA CYS A 365 -6.28 -17.54 -12.65
C CYS A 365 -4.78 -17.37 -12.35
N ILE A 366 -4.24 -16.20 -12.67
CA ILE A 366 -2.85 -15.82 -12.34
C ILE A 366 -2.63 -15.44 -10.87
N ARG A 367 -3.69 -15.46 -10.05
CA ARG A 367 -3.60 -15.18 -8.60
C ARG A 367 -3.11 -13.76 -8.28
N CYS A 368 -3.52 -12.77 -9.08
CA CYS A 368 -3.25 -11.35 -8.81
C CYS A 368 -4.01 -10.79 -7.59
N PHE A 369 -5.06 -11.49 -7.15
CA PHE A 369 -5.88 -11.16 -5.97
C PHE A 369 -6.69 -9.85 -6.05
N CYS A 370 -6.71 -9.15 -7.20
CA CYS A 370 -7.53 -7.95 -7.42
C CYS A 370 -9.01 -8.17 -7.05
N CYS A 371 -9.56 -9.36 -7.31
CA CYS A 371 -10.95 -9.69 -6.98
C CYS A 371 -11.24 -9.67 -5.48
N SER A 372 -10.29 -10.06 -4.63
CA SER A 372 -10.40 -9.97 -3.17
C SER A 372 -10.33 -8.52 -2.73
N GLU A 373 -9.29 -7.80 -3.20
CA GLU A 373 -9.03 -6.41 -2.83
C GLU A 373 -10.18 -5.47 -3.18
N MET A 374 -10.80 -5.69 -4.34
CA MET A 374 -11.83 -4.80 -4.90
C MET A 374 -13.27 -5.23 -4.56
N CYS A 375 -13.46 -6.34 -3.83
CA CYS A 375 -14.80 -6.84 -3.54
C CYS A 375 -15.57 -5.83 -2.67
N PRO A 376 -16.69 -5.25 -3.16
CA PRO A 376 -17.41 -4.24 -2.41
C PRO A 376 -18.12 -4.78 -1.18
N GLN A 377 -18.32 -6.10 -1.11
CA GLN A 377 -18.96 -6.78 0.01
C GLN A 377 -17.96 -7.47 0.96
N GLY A 378 -16.66 -7.46 0.65
CA GLY A 378 -15.69 -8.29 1.39
C GLY A 378 -16.03 -9.80 1.34
N ALA A 379 -16.70 -10.23 0.27
CA ALA A 379 -17.22 -11.60 0.10
C ALA A 379 -16.17 -12.56 -0.50
N ILE A 380 -15.02 -12.06 -0.93
CA ILE A 380 -13.98 -12.88 -1.57
C ILE A 380 -12.79 -12.94 -0.62
N SER A 381 -12.28 -14.16 -0.37
CA SER A 381 -11.12 -14.42 0.48
C SER A 381 -10.19 -15.46 -0.15
N ILE A 382 -8.94 -15.46 0.27
CA ILE A 382 -7.92 -16.40 -0.21
C ILE A 382 -7.91 -17.63 0.71
N ARG A 383 -8.15 -18.82 0.14
CA ARG A 383 -8.12 -20.10 0.87
C ARG A 383 -7.13 -21.08 0.25
N TYR A 384 -6.88 -22.16 0.97
CA TYR A 384 -5.97 -23.23 0.56
C TYR A 384 -6.60 -24.58 0.81
N THR A 385 -6.24 -25.56 -0.02
CA THR A 385 -6.78 -26.92 0.09
C THR A 385 -6.31 -27.56 1.40
N PHE A 386 -7.09 -28.47 1.96
CA PHE A 386 -6.72 -29.22 3.17
C PHE A 386 -5.37 -29.93 2.99
N LEU A 387 -5.21 -30.63 1.86
CA LEU A 387 -3.99 -31.34 1.52
C LEU A 387 -2.82 -30.36 1.29
N GLY A 388 -3.08 -29.19 0.68
CA GLY A 388 -2.11 -28.10 0.61
C GLY A 388 -1.65 -27.66 2.01
N ASN A 389 -2.56 -27.35 2.92
CA ASN A 389 -2.23 -26.98 4.29
C ASN A 389 -1.46 -28.10 5.04
N LEU A 390 -1.83 -29.36 4.86
CA LEU A 390 -1.16 -30.50 5.48
C LEU A 390 0.27 -30.68 4.94
N VAL A 391 0.47 -30.53 3.63
CA VAL A 391 1.78 -30.59 2.99
C VAL A 391 2.64 -29.39 3.42
N LEU A 392 2.10 -28.18 3.43
CA LEU A 392 2.82 -26.99 3.94
C LEU A 392 3.25 -27.19 5.40
N ASN A 393 2.36 -27.69 6.26
CA ASN A 393 2.67 -27.97 7.66
C ASN A 393 3.75 -29.04 7.83
N ARG A 394 3.75 -30.08 6.98
CA ARG A 394 4.80 -31.11 6.97
C ARG A 394 6.13 -30.57 6.46
N ILE A 395 6.12 -29.77 5.39
CA ILE A 395 7.32 -29.15 4.81
C ILE A 395 7.96 -28.20 5.82
N LYS A 396 7.17 -27.38 6.52
CA LYS A 396 7.63 -26.50 7.60
C LYS A 396 8.25 -27.29 8.76
N LYS A 397 7.67 -28.44 9.13
CA LYS A 397 8.24 -29.34 10.15
C LYS A 397 9.54 -30.01 9.71
N SER A 398 9.66 -30.41 8.44
CA SER A 398 10.87 -31.03 7.90
C SER A 398 12.02 -30.05 7.61
N GLY A 399 11.72 -28.75 7.50
CA GLY A 399 12.73 -27.68 7.35
C GLY A 399 13.38 -27.25 8.67
N LYS A 400 12.84 -27.68 9.83
CA LYS A 400 13.52 -27.62 11.12
C LYS A 400 14.41 -28.86 11.26
N LEU A 401 15.61 -28.81 10.70
CA LEU A 401 16.70 -29.70 11.12
C LEU A 401 17.78 -28.83 11.77
N ASP A 402 17.94 -29.13 13.07
CA ASP A 402 18.99 -28.74 14.02
C ASP A 402 19.06 -27.28 14.47
N GLY A 403 18.44 -26.98 15.62
CA GLY A 403 18.77 -25.75 16.35
C GLY A 403 17.95 -25.41 17.59
N GLU A 404 16.65 -25.71 17.65
CA GLU A 404 15.82 -25.30 18.79
C GLU A 404 14.93 -26.45 19.24
N LYS A 405 15.36 -27.10 20.33
CA LYS A 405 14.50 -27.95 21.17
C LYS A 405 13.61 -27.05 22.04
N PRO A 406 12.42 -27.55 22.45
CA PRO A 406 11.33 -26.74 23.01
C PRO A 406 11.68 -25.92 24.24
#